data_AF-W2EWT2-F1
#
_entry.id   AF-W2EWT2-F1
#
_cell.length_a   1.000
_cell.length_b   1.000
_cell.length_c   1.000
_cell.angle_alpha   90.00
_cell.angle_beta   90.00
_cell.angle_gamma   90.00
#
_symmetry.space_group_name_H-M   'P 1'
#
loop_
_entity.id
_entity.type
_entity.pdbx_description
1 polymer ?
#
loop_
_entity_poly.entity_id
_entity_poly.type
_entity_poly.pdbx_seq_one_letter_code
_entity_poly.pdbx_strand_id
1 'polypeptide(L)'
;MLVADIDLDGSELLKLAAEIGADSRKVAEGAYPLVKRYAMDLRNEWRDNARSTARKHGKLYPRTITAEQIPIRDGVEWEVGPESELPQGGMGRGFEYGSVNQPPHWDMTRAAVSVEPRFNAAIDELARSFLQ
;
A
#
# COMPACT_ATOMS: atom_id res chain seq x y z
N MET A 1 -3.14 -1.61 -20.44
CA MET A 1 -2.40 -2.59 -19.62
C MET A 1 -2.24 -1.94 -18.25
N LEU A 2 -3.12 -2.28 -17.30
CA LEU A 2 -3.16 -1.64 -15.98
C LEU A 2 -2.16 -2.36 -15.07
N VAL A 3 -1.19 -1.61 -14.56
CA VAL A 3 -0.36 -2.00 -13.43
C VAL A 3 -1.28 -1.93 -12.21
N ALA A 4 -1.24 -2.93 -11.33
CA ALA A 4 -2.08 -2.97 -10.15
C ALA A 4 -1.24 -2.59 -8.94
N ASP A 5 -0.92 -1.31 -8.92
CA ASP A 5 -0.34 -0.63 -7.78
C ASP A 5 -1.52 -0.12 -6.93
N ILE A 6 -1.43 -0.26 -5.61
CA ILE A 6 -2.38 0.35 -4.69
C ILE A 6 -1.72 1.61 -4.15
N ASP A 7 -2.33 2.75 -4.45
CA ASP A 7 -1.93 4.05 -3.96
C ASP A 7 -2.60 4.30 -2.60
N LEU A 8 -1.79 4.47 -1.56
CA LEU A 8 -2.27 4.95 -0.26
C LEU A 8 -2.12 6.48 -0.22
N ASP A 9 -3.24 7.20 -0.36
CA ASP A 9 -3.27 8.67 -0.43
C ASP A 9 -3.80 9.32 0.86
N GLY A 10 -3.04 10.30 1.39
CA GLY A 10 -3.43 11.18 2.49
C GLY A 10 -3.83 12.61 2.08
N SER A 11 -3.88 12.92 0.78
CA SER A 11 -4.12 14.27 0.26
C SER A 11 -5.50 14.82 0.63
N GLU A 12 -6.52 13.96 0.64
CA GLU A 12 -7.89 14.32 1.04
C GLU A 12 -7.96 14.82 2.49
N LEU A 13 -7.17 14.22 3.39
CA LEU A 13 -7.08 14.67 4.78
C LEU A 13 -6.45 16.07 4.88
N LEU A 14 -5.44 16.36 4.06
CA LEU A 14 -4.81 17.68 4.03
C LEU A 14 -5.71 18.75 3.43
N LYS A 15 -6.49 18.42 2.39
CA LYS A 15 -7.50 19.31 1.82
C LYS A 15 -8.55 19.66 2.87
N LEU A 16 -9.08 18.65 3.57
CA LEU A 16 -10.04 18.85 4.65
C LEU A 16 -9.47 19.76 5.74
N ALA A 17 -8.21 19.56 6.14
CA ALA A 17 -7.53 20.39 7.14
C ALA A 17 -7.45 21.87 6.71
N ALA A 18 -7.10 22.12 5.45
CA ALA A 18 -7.05 23.47 4.90
C ALA A 18 -8.45 24.13 4.88
N GLU A 19 -9.49 23.37 4.57
CA GLU A 19 -10.89 23.86 4.54
C GLU A 19 -11.43 24.20 5.94
N ILE A 20 -11.04 23.46 6.97
CA ILE A 20 -11.50 23.70 8.36
C ILE A 20 -10.59 24.67 9.14
N GLY A 21 -9.54 25.21 8.52
CA GLY A 21 -8.61 26.14 9.15
C GLY A 21 -7.65 25.47 10.15
N ALA A 22 -7.47 24.15 10.08
CA ALA A 22 -6.48 23.44 10.88
C ALA A 22 -5.06 23.80 10.41
N ASP A 23 -4.09 23.73 11.33
CA ASP A 23 -2.67 23.90 11.00
C ASP A 23 -2.22 22.76 10.08
N SER A 24 -2.19 23.01 8.77
CA SER A 24 -1.87 22.03 7.74
C SER A 24 -0.51 21.36 7.95
N ARG A 25 0.43 22.03 8.65
CA ARG A 25 1.72 21.43 9.04
C ARG A 25 1.53 20.33 10.06
N LYS A 26 0.72 20.54 11.10
CA LYS A 26 0.41 19.51 12.11
C LYS A 26 -0.31 18.31 11.50
N VAL A 27 -1.20 18.57 10.54
CA VAL A 27 -1.87 17.50 9.81
C VAL A 27 -0.89 16.69 8.97
N ALA A 28 0.02 17.35 8.24
CA ALA A 28 1.07 16.66 7.49
C ALA A 28 2.00 15.86 8.41
N GLU A 29 2.40 16.41 9.56
CA GLU A 29 3.22 15.73 10.58
C GLU A 29 2.54 14.49 11.16
N GLY A 30 1.21 14.50 11.32
CA GLY A 30 0.43 13.35 11.79
C GLY A 30 0.12 12.33 10.69
N ALA A 31 -0.21 12.79 9.49
CA ALA A 31 -0.60 11.94 8.36
C ALA A 31 0.59 11.14 7.83
N TYR A 32 1.77 11.76 7.71
CA TYR A 32 2.96 11.09 7.18
C TYR A 32 3.34 9.77 7.88
N PRO A 33 3.57 9.73 9.20
CA PRO A 33 3.93 8.50 9.88
C PRO A 33 2.80 7.46 9.86
N LEU A 34 1.54 7.90 9.76
CA LEU A 34 0.38 7.02 9.66
C LEU A 34 0.32 6.33 8.29
N VAL A 35 0.34 7.08 7.19
CA VAL A 35 0.31 6.52 5.83
C VAL A 35 1.52 5.62 5.61
N LYS A 36 2.72 6.05 6.03
CA LYS A 36 3.94 5.24 5.98
C LYS A 36 3.77 3.91 6.73
N ARG A 37 3.21 3.92 7.93
CA ARG A 37 2.97 2.70 8.72
C ARG A 37 2.09 1.71 7.95
N TYR A 38 0.97 2.18 7.40
CA TYR A 38 0.05 1.31 6.69
C TYR A 38 0.56 0.82 5.34
N ALA A 39 1.41 1.60 4.65
CA ALA A 39 2.16 1.11 3.49
C ALA A 39 3.11 -0.05 3.85
N MET A 40 3.80 0.05 4.99
CA MET A 40 4.66 -1.01 5.49
C MET A 40 3.86 -2.26 5.90
N ASP A 41 2.71 -2.07 6.55
CA ASP A 41 1.79 -3.16 6.92
C ASP A 41 1.27 -3.88 5.66
N LEU A 42 0.80 -3.13 4.66
CA LEU A 42 0.34 -3.67 3.38
C LEU A 42 1.42 -4.50 2.68
N ARG A 43 2.63 -3.95 2.60
CA ARG A 43 3.78 -4.67 2.06
C ARG A 43 4.05 -5.96 2.81
N ASN A 44 4.06 -5.92 4.14
CA ASN A 44 4.38 -7.09 4.96
C ASN A 44 3.31 -8.18 4.82
N GLU A 45 2.03 -7.81 4.87
CA GLU A 45 0.91 -8.74 4.70
C GLU A 45 0.91 -9.38 3.31
N TRP A 46 1.18 -8.58 2.26
CA TRP A 46 1.33 -9.09 0.91
C TRP A 46 2.52 -10.06 0.81
N ARG A 47 3.66 -9.74 1.41
CA ARG A 47 4.82 -10.65 1.45
C ARG A 47 4.49 -11.96 2.15
N ASP A 48 3.71 -11.94 3.22
CA ASP A 48 3.31 -13.14 3.95
C ASP A 48 2.34 -14.00 3.15
N ASN A 49 1.36 -13.36 2.51
CA ASN A 49 0.48 -14.01 1.53
C ASN A 49 1.29 -14.69 0.42
N ALA A 50 2.22 -13.96 -0.20
CA ALA A 50 3.07 -14.44 -1.28
C ALA A 50 3.97 -15.61 -0.85
N ARG A 51 4.49 -15.61 0.40
CA ARG A 51 5.28 -16.74 0.94
C ARG A 51 4.43 -18.01 1.04
N SER A 52 3.14 -17.88 1.37
CA SER A 52 2.21 -18.99 1.49
C SER A 52 1.82 -19.59 0.12
N THR A 53 1.61 -18.74 -0.88
CA THR A 53 1.07 -19.13 -2.20
C THR A 53 2.15 -19.46 -3.23
N ALA A 54 3.26 -18.72 -3.28
CA ALA A 54 4.23 -18.81 -4.38
C ALA A 54 5.16 -20.03 -4.34
N ARG A 55 5.31 -20.66 -3.17
CA ARG A 55 6.00 -21.95 -2.96
C ARG A 55 7.35 -22.04 -3.71
N LYS A 56 7.58 -23.13 -4.45
CA LYS A 56 8.87 -23.42 -5.10
C LYS A 56 9.13 -22.56 -6.34
N HIS A 57 8.08 -22.10 -7.03
CA HIS A 57 8.18 -21.44 -8.33
C HIS A 57 8.31 -19.91 -8.24
N GLY A 58 7.82 -19.30 -7.16
CA GLY A 58 7.96 -17.87 -6.90
C GLY A 58 8.74 -17.54 -5.63
N LYS A 59 9.82 -18.29 -5.33
CA LYS A 59 10.62 -18.07 -4.11
C LYS A 59 11.13 -16.64 -3.93
N LEU A 60 11.34 -15.93 -5.04
CA LEU A 60 11.84 -14.56 -5.03
C LEU A 60 10.71 -13.51 -5.06
N TYR A 61 9.50 -13.88 -5.47
CA TYR A 61 8.36 -12.96 -5.56
C TYR A 61 8.09 -12.20 -4.24
N PRO A 62 8.08 -12.84 -3.05
CA PRO A 62 7.93 -12.09 -1.80
C PRO A 62 9.02 -11.04 -1.55
N ARG A 63 10.19 -11.15 -2.18
CA ARG A 63 11.29 -10.19 -1.99
C ARG A 63 11.15 -8.97 -2.90
N THR A 64 10.34 -9.07 -3.95
CA THR A 64 10.18 -7.98 -4.90
C THR A 64 9.10 -7.00 -4.47
N ILE A 65 8.18 -7.40 -3.58
CA ILE A 65 7.15 -6.51 -3.04
C ILE A 65 7.81 -5.43 -2.17
N THR A 66 7.85 -4.19 -2.64
CA THR A 66 8.43 -3.02 -1.98
C THR A 66 7.33 -2.06 -1.50
N ALA A 67 7.74 -1.00 -0.79
CA ALA A 67 6.88 0.12 -0.44
C ALA A 67 7.72 1.38 -0.59
N GLU A 68 7.31 2.27 -1.47
CA GLU A 68 8.10 3.44 -1.88
C GLU A 68 7.26 4.70 -1.74
N GLN A 69 7.87 5.76 -1.22
CA GLN A 69 7.20 7.04 -1.09
C GLN A 69 7.19 7.73 -2.46
N ILE A 70 6.02 8.14 -2.92
CA ILE A 70 5.89 8.94 -4.14
C ILE A 70 6.05 10.43 -3.76
N PRO A 71 7.03 11.14 -4.33
CA PRO A 71 7.19 12.57 -4.06
C PRO A 71 6.06 13.36 -4.72
N ILE A 72 5.08 13.78 -3.91
CA ILE A 72 4.01 14.67 -4.33
C ILE A 72 4.09 16.00 -3.60
N ARG A 73 3.62 17.07 -4.26
CA ARG A 73 3.75 18.45 -3.77
C ARG A 73 2.96 18.70 -2.48
N ASP A 74 1.72 18.20 -2.44
CA ASP A 74 0.74 18.56 -1.41
C ASP A 74 0.08 17.29 -0.82
N GLY A 75 0.89 16.33 -0.38
CA GLY A 75 0.37 15.06 0.11
C GLY A 75 1.40 14.08 0.65
N VAL A 76 0.88 12.93 1.09
CA VAL A 76 1.67 11.76 1.43
C VAL A 76 1.09 10.60 0.65
N GLU A 77 1.90 10.05 -0.24
CA GLU A 77 1.53 8.93 -1.09
C GLU A 77 2.63 7.87 -1.04
N TRP A 78 2.20 6.61 -0.99
CA TRP A 78 3.08 5.46 -1.02
C TRP A 78 2.56 4.45 -2.03
N GLU A 79 3.45 3.99 -2.89
CA GLU A 79 3.21 2.88 -3.81
C GLU A 79 3.67 1.59 -3.12
N VAL A 80 2.82 0.56 -3.15
CA VAL A 80 3.15 -0.78 -2.64
C VAL A 80 2.91 -1.78 -3.75
N GLY A 81 3.98 -2.47 -4.18
CA GLY A 81 3.95 -3.27 -5.40
C GLY A 81 5.21 -4.12 -5.59
N PRO A 82 5.18 -5.12 -6.49
CA PRO A 82 6.35 -5.88 -6.87
C PRO A 82 7.25 -5.07 -7.81
N GLU A 83 8.46 -4.77 -7.37
CA GLU A 83 9.46 -4.08 -8.19
C GLU A 83 9.84 -4.93 -9.41
N SER A 84 9.60 -4.36 -10.58
CA SER A 84 9.83 -4.96 -11.89
C SER A 84 11.29 -5.22 -12.20
N GLU A 85 12.20 -4.42 -11.65
CA GLU A 85 13.65 -4.58 -11.81
C GLU A 85 14.22 -5.74 -10.98
N LEU A 86 13.47 -6.22 -9.97
CA LEU A 86 13.91 -7.32 -9.13
C LEU A 86 13.57 -8.68 -9.76
N PRO A 87 14.43 -9.71 -9.63
CA PRO A 87 14.12 -11.04 -10.16
C PRO A 87 12.90 -11.66 -9.47
N GLN A 88 11.73 -11.66 -10.12
CA GLN A 88 10.47 -12.22 -9.59
C GLN A 88 10.33 -13.74 -9.86
N GLY A 89 11.08 -14.26 -10.83
CA GLY A 89 10.90 -15.60 -11.41
C GLY A 89 10.27 -15.54 -12.81
N GLY A 90 9.98 -16.71 -13.39
CA GLY A 90 9.53 -16.81 -14.80
C GLY A 90 8.10 -16.34 -15.10
N MET A 91 7.34 -15.92 -14.08
CA MET A 91 5.94 -15.49 -14.25
C MET A 91 5.76 -13.97 -14.35
N GLY A 92 6.78 -13.17 -14.01
CA GLY A 92 6.67 -11.71 -13.95
C GLY A 92 5.41 -11.26 -13.19
N ARG A 93 4.59 -10.42 -13.83
CA ARG A 93 3.32 -9.90 -13.30
C ARG A 93 2.23 -10.96 -13.06
N GLY A 94 2.43 -12.19 -13.50
CA GLY A 94 1.45 -13.27 -13.45
C GLY A 94 1.22 -13.91 -12.08
N PHE A 95 1.92 -13.50 -11.01
CA PHE A 95 1.67 -14.08 -9.69
C PHE A 95 0.31 -13.67 -9.12
N GLU A 96 -0.05 -12.39 -9.21
CA GLU A 96 -1.33 -11.93 -8.65
C GLU A 96 -2.52 -12.49 -9.43
N TYR A 97 -2.44 -12.44 -10.77
CA TYR A 97 -3.56 -12.77 -11.68
C TYR A 97 -3.50 -14.16 -12.30
N GLY A 98 -2.43 -14.90 -12.05
CA GLY A 98 -2.22 -16.22 -12.61
C GLY A 98 -1.81 -16.19 -14.08
N SER A 99 -1.89 -17.37 -14.69
CA SER A 99 -1.62 -17.63 -16.10
C SER A 99 -2.46 -18.83 -16.57
N VAL A 100 -2.35 -19.19 -17.85
CA VAL A 100 -2.94 -20.45 -18.36
C VAL A 100 -2.53 -21.68 -17.54
N ASN A 101 -1.33 -21.68 -16.95
CA ASN A 101 -0.75 -22.83 -16.27
C ASN A 101 -0.74 -22.72 -14.74
N GLN A 102 -1.18 -21.60 -14.16
CA GLN A 102 -1.15 -21.34 -12.71
C GLN A 102 -2.34 -20.47 -12.31
N PRO A 103 -3.11 -20.84 -11.26
CA PRO A 103 -4.23 -20.01 -10.81
C PRO A 103 -3.73 -18.66 -10.24
N PRO A 104 -4.61 -17.64 -10.19
CA PRO A 104 -4.30 -16.37 -9.52
C PRO A 104 -4.07 -16.56 -8.03
N HIS A 105 -3.08 -15.85 -7.46
CA HIS A 105 -2.77 -15.95 -6.04
C HIS A 105 -3.58 -14.99 -5.19
N TRP A 106 -3.97 -13.82 -5.73
CA TRP A 106 -4.71 -12.78 -4.99
C TRP A 106 -3.99 -12.31 -3.71
N ASP A 107 -2.66 -12.27 -3.71
CA ASP A 107 -1.87 -12.01 -2.51
C ASP A 107 -1.98 -10.54 -2.07
N MET A 108 -2.00 -9.61 -3.03
CA MET A 108 -2.24 -8.19 -2.79
C MET A 108 -3.68 -7.97 -2.35
N THR A 109 -4.64 -8.56 -3.05
CA THR A 109 -6.06 -8.35 -2.76
C THR A 109 -6.40 -8.79 -1.34
N ARG A 110 -5.88 -9.95 -0.89
CA ARG A 110 -6.04 -10.38 0.50
C ARG A 110 -5.39 -9.44 1.50
N ALA A 111 -4.23 -8.87 1.16
CA ALA A 111 -3.55 -7.90 2.01
C ALA A 111 -4.36 -6.60 2.15
N ALA A 112 -4.89 -6.09 1.03
CA ALA A 112 -5.73 -4.89 1.01
C ALA A 112 -6.98 -5.07 1.88
N VAL A 113 -7.72 -6.18 1.72
CA VAL A 113 -8.90 -6.50 2.54
C VAL A 113 -8.59 -6.54 4.05
N SER A 114 -7.37 -6.94 4.43
CA SER A 114 -6.90 -6.99 5.83
C SER A 114 -6.47 -5.61 6.37
N VAL A 115 -5.86 -4.78 5.54
CA VAL A 115 -5.20 -3.54 5.95
C VAL A 115 -6.10 -2.32 5.82
N GLU A 116 -6.87 -2.22 4.74
CA GLU A 116 -7.68 -1.06 4.39
C GLU A 116 -8.66 -0.63 5.51
N PRO A 117 -9.40 -1.53 6.18
CA PRO A 117 -10.31 -1.12 7.26
C PRO A 117 -9.58 -0.47 8.44
N ARG A 118 -8.37 -0.96 8.76
CA ARG A 118 -7.53 -0.42 9.84
C ARG A 118 -6.93 0.92 9.45
N PHE A 119 -6.56 1.09 8.19
CA PHE A 119 -6.05 2.36 7.67
C PHE A 119 -7.13 3.44 7.74
N ASN A 120 -8.32 3.14 7.20
CA ASN A 120 -9.46 4.06 7.21
C ASN A 120 -9.85 4.48 8.63
N ALA A 121 -9.93 3.53 9.57
CA ALA A 121 -10.22 3.83 10.97
C ALA A 121 -9.17 4.78 11.60
N ALA A 122 -7.90 4.60 11.27
CA ALA A 122 -6.82 5.43 11.81
C ALA A 122 -6.81 6.84 11.18
N ILE A 123 -7.13 6.96 9.89
CA ILE A 123 -7.33 8.27 9.24
C ILE A 123 -8.51 9.00 9.87
N ASP A 124 -9.63 8.31 10.10
CA ASP A 124 -10.81 8.89 10.76
C ASP A 124 -10.49 9.39 12.18
N GLU A 125 -9.72 8.61 12.95
CA GLU A 125 -9.26 9.00 14.29
C GLU A 125 -8.36 10.24 14.22
N LEU A 126 -7.40 10.25 13.28
CA LEU A 126 -6.52 11.38 13.07
C LEU A 126 -7.32 12.64 12.67
N ALA A 127 -8.28 12.52 11.76
CA ALA A 127 -9.15 13.63 11.37
C ALA A 127 -9.96 14.19 12.55
N ARG A 128 -10.54 13.30 13.37
CA ARG A 128 -11.28 13.70 14.58
C ARG A 128 -10.41 14.41 15.61
N SER A 129 -9.12 14.08 15.68
CA SER A 129 -8.19 14.73 16.61
C SER A 129 -7.97 16.22 16.31
N PHE A 130 -8.24 16.67 15.07
CA PHE A 130 -8.15 18.09 14.69
C PHE A 130 -9.42 18.90 14.92
N LEU A 131 -10.54 18.23 15.25
CA LEU A 131 -11.84 18.86 15.53
C LEU A 131 -12.08 19.13 17.03
N GLN A 132 -11.15 18.74 17.90
CA GLN A 132 -11.21 18.92 19.35
C GLN A 132 -10.33 20.08 19.79
#